data_AF-A0A8B8G0L4-F1
#
_entry.id   AF-A0A8B8G0L4-F1
#
_cell.length_a   1.000
_cell.length_b   1.000
_cell.length_c   1.000
_cell.angle_alpha   90.00
_cell.angle_beta   90.00
_cell.angle_gamma   90.00
#
_symmetry.space_group_name_H-M   'P 1'
#
loop_
_entity.id
_entity.type
_entity.pdbx_description
1 polymer ?
#
loop_
_entity_poly.entity_id
_entity_poly.type
_entity_poly.pdbx_seq_one_letter_code
_entity_poly.pdbx_strand_id
1 'polypeptide(L)'
;MEHRKKEIQGRFKSEMDLLVDIVLQGHGTTNDGNTSRRFFREPEKSSDITGIDINLIKRFSTILVVMASGKEIDVDAFENYGIETARLFVKLYPWYYMPSSVHKILLHGADAATCRGDRSRIGHQLRHNGRQFACTIRN
;
A
#
# COMPACT_ATOMS: atom_id res chain seq x y z
N MET A 1 21.26 -5.20 -2.50
CA MET A 1 20.10 -4.48 -1.91
C MET A 1 20.30 -2.97 -1.96
N GLU A 2 21.34 -2.42 -1.31
CA GLU A 2 21.53 -0.96 -1.16
C GLU A 2 21.60 -0.17 -2.48
N HIS A 3 22.27 -0.71 -3.51
CA HIS A 3 22.36 -0.06 -4.82
C HIS A 3 21.00 0.09 -5.50
N ARG A 4 20.22 -1.01 -5.57
CA ARG A 4 18.87 -1.01 -6.15
C ARG A 4 17.93 -0.08 -5.38
N LYS A 5 18.05 -0.04 -4.06
CA LYS A 5 17.28 0.89 -3.23
C LYS A 5 17.57 2.35 -3.61
N LYS A 6 18.85 2.73 -3.69
CA LYS A 6 19.25 4.09 -4.05
C LYS A 6 18.84 4.46 -5.48
N GLU A 7 18.91 3.52 -6.41
CA GLU A 7 18.43 3.69 -7.78
C GLU A 7 16.93 3.99 -7.81
N ILE A 8 16.12 3.16 -7.14
CA ILE A 8 14.66 3.36 -7.03
C ILE A 8 14.34 4.72 -6.39
N GLN A 9 15.03 5.08 -5.29
CA GLN A 9 14.86 6.39 -4.64
C GLN A 9 15.23 7.55 -5.56
N GLY A 10 16.32 7.41 -6.33
CA GLY A 10 16.75 8.39 -7.31
C GLY A 10 15.72 8.59 -8.42
N ARG A 11 15.20 7.50 -8.96
CA ARG A 11 14.17 7.51 -10.01
C ARG A 11 12.86 8.13 -9.55
N PHE A 12 12.38 7.80 -8.34
CA PHE A 12 11.20 8.46 -7.77
C PHE A 12 11.40 9.98 -7.60
N LYS A 13 12.61 10.40 -7.22
CA LYS A 13 12.93 11.82 -7.10
C LYS A 13 12.98 12.51 -8.47
N SER A 14 13.61 11.91 -9.48
CA SER A 14 13.75 12.54 -10.80
C SER A 14 12.48 12.52 -11.64
N GLU A 15 11.73 11.41 -11.61
CA GLU A 15 10.59 11.18 -12.52
C GLU A 15 9.26 11.61 -11.91
N MET A 16 9.14 11.58 -10.57
CA MET A 16 7.90 11.87 -9.86
C MET A 16 8.05 12.99 -8.82
N ASP A 17 9.22 13.61 -8.66
CA ASP A 17 9.50 14.59 -7.60
C ASP A 17 9.03 14.09 -6.23
N LEU A 18 9.36 12.82 -5.94
CA LEU A 18 8.88 12.10 -4.78
C LEU A 18 10.05 11.54 -3.97
N LEU A 19 10.12 11.92 -2.69
CA LEU A 19 11.10 11.39 -1.76
C LEU A 19 10.54 10.16 -1.05
N VAL A 20 11.08 8.98 -1.36
CA VAL A 20 10.63 7.70 -0.82
C VAL A 20 11.71 7.07 0.05
N ASP A 21 11.29 6.54 1.20
CA ASP A 21 12.09 5.78 2.16
C ASP A 21 13.34 6.52 2.69
N ILE A 22 13.20 7.83 2.88
CA ILE A 22 14.22 8.67 3.52
C ILE A 22 13.90 8.77 5.02
N VAL A 23 14.92 8.54 5.86
CA VAL A 23 14.79 8.66 7.30
C VAL A 23 14.91 10.14 7.70
N LEU A 24 13.87 10.68 8.33
CA LEU A 24 13.87 12.01 8.93
C LEU A 24 14.16 11.86 10.43
N GLN A 25 15.26 12.46 10.88
CA GLN A 25 15.65 12.44 12.31
C GLN A 25 14.51 12.99 13.17
N GLY A 26 14.06 12.19 14.14
CA GLY A 26 12.96 12.51 15.06
C GLY A 26 11.53 12.43 14.50
N HIS A 27 11.32 12.16 13.20
CA HIS A 27 9.98 12.25 12.57
C HIS A 27 9.52 10.97 11.85
N GLY A 28 10.41 9.97 11.69
CA GLY A 28 10.11 8.70 11.03
C GLY A 28 10.64 8.66 9.60
N THR A 29 9.91 8.06 8.67
CA THR A 29 10.27 8.03 7.24
C THR A 29 9.37 8.96 6.42
N THR A 30 9.85 9.43 5.28
CA THR A 30 9.07 10.26 4.32
C THR A 30 7.89 9.51 3.67
N ASN A 31 7.65 8.26 4.08
CA ASN A 31 6.57 7.42 3.58
C ASN A 31 5.26 7.73 4.31
N ASP A 32 4.81 8.97 4.20
CA ASP A 32 3.55 9.41 4.78
C ASP A 32 2.36 9.14 3.84
N GLY A 33 1.18 9.59 4.27
CA GLY A 33 -0.05 9.43 3.50
C GLY A 33 -0.02 10.21 2.18
N ASN A 34 0.73 11.31 2.08
CA ASN A 34 0.86 12.07 0.84
C ASN A 34 1.74 11.32 -0.17
N THR A 35 2.86 10.78 0.29
CA THR A 35 3.75 9.94 -0.52
C THR A 35 3.02 8.71 -1.06
N SER A 36 2.26 8.03 -0.21
CA SER A 36 1.44 6.88 -0.64
C SER A 36 0.41 7.25 -1.70
N ARG A 37 -0.30 8.39 -1.56
CA ARG A 37 -1.28 8.84 -2.57
C ARG A 37 -0.63 9.13 -3.92
N ARG A 38 0.54 9.76 -3.94
CA ARG A 38 1.26 10.05 -5.19
C ARG A 38 1.74 8.77 -5.87
N PHE A 39 2.24 7.80 -5.12
CA PHE A 39 2.61 6.48 -5.62
C PHE A 39 1.43 5.80 -6.34
N PHE A 40 0.26 5.72 -5.69
CA PHE A 40 -0.90 5.04 -6.27
C PHE A 40 -1.63 5.83 -7.37
N ARG A 41 -1.33 7.13 -7.55
CA ARG A 41 -1.92 7.98 -8.59
C ARG A 41 -1.33 7.71 -9.97
N GLU A 42 -0.05 7.33 -10.04
CA GLU A 42 0.66 7.04 -11.29
C GLU A 42 1.18 5.59 -11.26
N PRO A 43 0.28 4.58 -11.42
CA PRO A 43 0.64 3.17 -11.28
C PRO A 43 1.62 2.70 -12.37
N GLU A 44 1.59 3.31 -13.56
CA GLU A 44 2.50 2.99 -14.68
C GLU A 44 3.94 3.36 -14.32
N LYS A 45 4.18 4.61 -13.91
CA LYS A 45 5.51 5.05 -13.44
C LYS A 45 5.97 4.28 -12.22
N SER A 46 5.06 4.06 -11.26
CA SER A 46 5.41 3.30 -10.05
C SER A 46 5.80 1.86 -10.35
N SER A 47 5.11 1.21 -11.30
CA SER A 47 5.44 -0.14 -11.79
C SER A 47 6.80 -0.15 -12.47
N ASP A 48 7.05 0.82 -13.36
CA ASP A 48 8.31 0.93 -14.11
C ASP A 48 9.52 1.22 -13.20
N ILE A 49 9.34 2.06 -12.17
CA ILE A 49 10.39 2.41 -11.21
C ILE A 49 10.69 1.24 -10.27
N THR A 50 9.66 0.57 -9.74
CA THR A 50 9.85 -0.49 -8.71
C THR A 50 10.09 -1.88 -9.31
N GLY A 51 9.64 -2.11 -10.54
CA GLY A 51 9.53 -3.43 -11.16
C GLY A 51 8.38 -4.28 -10.62
N ILE A 52 7.43 -3.67 -9.91
CA ILE A 52 6.23 -4.35 -9.41
C ILE A 52 5.18 -4.39 -10.53
N ASP A 53 4.42 -5.48 -10.63
CA ASP A 53 3.34 -5.63 -11.59
C ASP A 53 2.30 -4.52 -11.46
N ILE A 54 1.98 -3.87 -12.58
CA ILE A 54 1.05 -2.75 -12.64
C ILE A 54 -0.36 -3.12 -12.18
N ASN A 55 -0.83 -4.34 -12.48
CA ASN A 55 -2.16 -4.78 -12.07
C ASN A 55 -2.23 -4.95 -10.56
N LEU A 56 -1.16 -5.44 -9.94
CA LEU A 56 -1.06 -5.53 -8.50
C LEU A 56 -1.11 -4.14 -7.84
N ILE A 57 -0.38 -3.15 -8.36
CA ILE A 57 -0.43 -1.77 -7.85
C ILE A 57 -1.84 -1.18 -7.98
N LYS A 58 -2.49 -1.37 -9.13
CA LYS A 58 -3.86 -0.90 -9.38
C LYS A 58 -4.86 -1.55 -8.40
N ARG A 59 -4.79 -2.86 -8.19
CA ARG A 59 -5.64 -3.59 -7.24
C ARG A 59 -5.48 -3.05 -5.81
N PHE A 60 -4.25 -2.83 -5.35
CA PHE A 60 -4.01 -2.23 -4.03
C PHE A 60 -4.54 -0.79 -3.94
N SER A 61 -4.38 0.02 -4.99
CA SER A 61 -4.95 1.37 -5.06
C SER A 61 -6.46 1.35 -4.88
N THR A 62 -7.16 0.48 -5.62
CA THR A 62 -8.62 0.33 -5.50
C THR A 62 -9.05 -0.06 -4.09
N ILE A 63 -8.39 -1.06 -3.49
CA ILE A 63 -8.69 -1.50 -2.11
C ILE A 63 -8.54 -0.35 -1.12
N LEU A 64 -7.43 0.39 -1.20
CA LEU A 64 -7.15 1.51 -0.30
C LEU A 64 -8.13 2.68 -0.51
N VAL A 65 -8.52 2.97 -1.75
CA VAL A 65 -9.50 4.02 -2.08
C VAL A 65 -10.90 3.63 -1.59
N VAL A 66 -11.33 2.40 -1.82
CA VAL A 66 -12.62 1.88 -1.34
C VAL A 66 -12.68 1.98 0.17
N MET A 67 -11.64 1.50 0.86
CA MET A 67 -11.48 1.69 2.30
C MET A 67 -11.51 3.18 2.66
N ALA A 68 -10.81 4.08 1.98
CA ALA A 68 -10.80 5.50 2.33
C ALA A 68 -12.10 6.25 1.99
N SER A 69 -12.95 5.71 1.12
CA SER A 69 -14.12 6.41 0.55
C SER A 69 -15.21 6.75 1.55
N GLY A 70 -15.33 5.98 2.64
CA GLY A 70 -16.38 6.14 3.66
C GLY A 70 -17.80 5.86 3.14
N LYS A 71 -17.93 5.21 1.99
CA LYS A 71 -19.21 4.78 1.42
C LYS A 71 -19.57 3.39 1.89
N GLU A 72 -20.83 3.00 1.69
CA GLU A 72 -21.23 1.59 1.81
C GLU A 72 -20.49 0.77 0.76
N ILE A 73 -20.00 -0.40 1.19
CA ILE A 73 -19.19 -1.31 0.39
C ILE A 73 -19.91 -2.64 0.38
N ASP A 74 -20.05 -3.21 -0.82
CA ASP A 74 -20.45 -4.60 -0.97
C ASP A 74 -19.35 -5.50 -0.39
N VAL A 75 -19.66 -6.14 0.73
CA VAL A 75 -18.72 -6.93 1.53
C VAL A 75 -18.26 -8.14 0.73
N ASP A 76 -19.19 -8.85 0.09
CA ASP A 76 -18.88 -10.07 -0.67
C ASP A 76 -18.00 -9.74 -1.89
N ALA A 77 -18.31 -8.64 -2.58
CA ALA A 77 -17.50 -8.18 -3.70
C ALA A 77 -16.08 -7.77 -3.24
N PHE A 78 -15.97 -7.08 -2.10
CA PHE A 78 -14.68 -6.65 -1.55
C PHE A 78 -13.83 -7.83 -1.08
N GLU A 79 -14.42 -8.82 -0.40
CA GLU A 79 -13.73 -10.04 0.04
C GLU A 79 -13.22 -10.85 -1.15
N ASN A 80 -14.06 -11.07 -2.16
CA ASN A 80 -13.65 -11.76 -3.38
C ASN A 80 -12.49 -11.03 -4.09
N TYR A 81 -12.58 -9.70 -4.19
CA TYR A 81 -11.51 -8.87 -4.75
C TYR A 81 -10.20 -8.97 -3.95
N GLY A 82 -10.29 -9.02 -2.62
CA GLY A 82 -9.16 -9.21 -1.70
C GLY A 82 -8.49 -10.58 -1.89
N ILE A 83 -9.27 -11.66 -1.93
CA ILE A 83 -8.78 -13.04 -2.14
C ILE A 83 -8.11 -13.19 -3.51
N GLU A 84 -8.71 -12.66 -4.57
CA GLU A 84 -8.09 -12.67 -5.90
C GLU A 84 -6.76 -11.93 -5.91
N THR A 85 -6.69 -10.78 -5.24
CA THR A 85 -5.48 -9.97 -5.15
C THR A 85 -4.39 -10.70 -4.36
N ALA A 86 -4.76 -11.41 -3.28
CA ALA A 86 -3.84 -12.26 -2.54
C ALA A 86 -3.29 -13.42 -3.39
N ARG A 87 -4.15 -14.08 -4.17
CA ARG A 87 -3.73 -15.14 -5.11
C ARG A 87 -2.77 -14.61 -6.17
N LEU A 88 -3.07 -13.43 -6.72
CA LEU A 88 -2.19 -12.76 -7.69
C LEU A 88 -0.82 -12.43 -7.06
N PHE A 89 -0.80 -11.92 -5.84
CA PHE A 89 0.43 -11.60 -5.11
C PHE A 89 1.32 -12.83 -4.94
N VAL A 90 0.77 -13.94 -4.43
CA VAL A 90 1.52 -15.19 -4.22
C VAL A 90 2.02 -15.78 -5.54
N LYS A 91 1.21 -15.67 -6.62
CA LYS A 91 1.61 -16.14 -7.95
C LYS A 91 2.80 -15.34 -8.52
N LEU A 92 2.79 -14.02 -8.37
CA LEU A 92 3.82 -13.14 -8.92
C LEU A 92 5.10 -13.12 -8.08
N TYR A 93 4.97 -13.22 -6.75
CA TYR A 93 6.06 -13.06 -5.80
C TYR A 93 6.11 -14.22 -4.78
N PRO A 94 6.26 -15.49 -5.22
CA PRO A 94 6.25 -16.64 -4.32
C PRO A 94 7.43 -16.65 -3.34
N TRP A 95 8.50 -15.92 -3.67
CA TRP A 95 9.71 -15.78 -2.86
C TRP A 95 9.57 -14.76 -1.72
N TYR A 96 8.50 -13.97 -1.69
CA TYR A 96 8.32 -12.89 -0.72
C TYR A 96 7.12 -13.16 0.18
N TYR A 97 7.37 -13.25 1.49
CA TYR A 97 6.30 -13.48 2.47
C TYR A 97 5.36 -12.26 2.54
N MET A 98 4.05 -12.51 2.46
CA MET A 98 3.05 -11.45 2.52
C MET A 98 3.11 -10.74 3.88
N PRO A 99 3.35 -9.42 3.92
CA PRO A 99 3.39 -8.66 5.16
C PRO A 99 2.10 -8.80 5.96
N SER A 100 2.19 -8.89 7.29
CA SER A 100 1.00 -9.04 8.15
C SER A 100 -0.01 -7.90 8.00
N SER A 101 0.43 -6.68 7.66
CA SER A 101 -0.46 -5.55 7.36
C SER A 101 -1.22 -5.75 6.04
N VAL A 102 -0.55 -6.23 5.00
CA VAL A 102 -1.15 -6.57 3.70
C VAL A 102 -2.17 -7.69 3.87
N HIS A 103 -1.78 -8.74 4.58
CA HIS A 103 -2.64 -9.89 4.86
C HIS A 103 -3.93 -9.48 5.57
N LYS A 104 -3.82 -8.64 6.62
CA LYS A 104 -4.98 -8.10 7.33
C LYS A 104 -5.90 -7.27 6.43
N ILE A 105 -5.34 -6.47 5.52
CA ILE A 105 -6.15 -5.68 4.59
C ILE A 105 -6.87 -6.58 3.57
N LEU A 106 -6.20 -7.60 3.05
CA LEU A 106 -6.76 -8.46 2.00
C LEU A 106 -7.78 -9.47 2.52
N LEU A 107 -7.59 -10.01 3.74
CA LEU A 107 -8.46 -11.06 4.29
C LEU A 107 -9.41 -10.56 5.39
N HIS A 108 -9.06 -9.48 6.09
CA HIS A 108 -9.88 -8.90 7.17
C HIS A 108 -10.28 -7.44 6.90
N GLY A 109 -10.04 -6.94 5.69
CA GLY A 109 -10.38 -5.55 5.32
C GLY A 109 -11.88 -5.29 5.29
N ALA A 110 -12.68 -6.33 4.98
CA ALA A 110 -14.13 -6.31 4.99
C ALA A 110 -14.69 -6.00 6.38
N ASP A 111 -14.23 -6.71 7.42
CA ASP A 111 -14.59 -6.47 8.83
C ASP A 111 -14.24 -5.05 9.30
N ALA A 112 -13.13 -4.51 8.79
CA ALA A 112 -12.69 -3.14 9.10
C ALA A 112 -13.44 -2.06 8.28
N ALA A 113 -14.05 -2.43 7.16
CA ALA A 113 -14.86 -1.55 6.32
C ALA A 113 -16.29 -1.41 6.87
N THR A 114 -16.88 -2.50 7.37
CA THR A 114 -18.23 -2.55 7.94
C THR A 114 -18.34 -1.85 9.30
N CYS A 115 -17.30 -1.88 10.13
CA CYS A 115 -17.29 -1.25 11.46
C CYS A 115 -17.19 0.30 11.47
N ARG A 116 -17.33 1.00 10.33
CA ARG A 116 -17.10 2.47 10.21
C ARG A 116 -18.27 3.35 10.67
N GLY A 117 -19.13 2.83 11.55
CA GLY A 117 -20.13 3.62 12.27
C GLY A 117 -19.55 4.55 13.35
N ASP A 118 -18.29 4.38 13.77
CA ASP A 118 -17.71 5.16 14.88
C ASP A 118 -16.38 5.85 14.49
N ARG A 119 -16.46 7.16 14.27
CA ARG A 119 -15.46 8.01 13.61
C ARG A 119 -14.23 8.32 14.50
N SER A 120 -14.19 7.83 15.74
CA SER A 120 -13.23 8.25 16.78
C SER A 120 -11.96 7.40 16.88
N ARG A 121 -11.97 6.10 16.50
CA ARG A 121 -10.84 5.17 16.72
C ARG A 121 -9.85 5.06 15.55
N ILE A 122 -10.20 5.57 14.37
CA ILE A 122 -9.52 5.23 13.10
C ILE A 122 -8.29 6.11 12.81
N GLY A 123 -8.21 7.30 13.43
CA GLY A 123 -7.04 8.17 13.30
C GLY A 123 -5.74 7.52 13.79
N HIS A 124 -5.82 6.57 14.73
CA HIS A 124 -4.64 5.88 15.26
C HIS A 124 -4.26 4.65 14.43
N GLN A 125 -5.23 3.90 13.91
CA GLN A 125 -5.00 2.63 13.19
C GLN A 125 -4.51 2.82 11.74
N LEU A 126 -5.04 3.81 11.01
CA LEU A 126 -4.61 4.10 9.63
C LEU A 126 -3.20 4.72 9.58
N ARG A 127 -2.80 5.47 10.61
CA ARG A 127 -1.42 5.96 10.78
C ARG A 127 -0.43 4.82 11.05
N HIS A 128 -0.86 3.74 11.70
CA HIS A 128 -0.03 2.55 11.92
C HIS A 128 0.07 1.66 10.67
N ASN A 129 -1.04 1.39 9.97
CA ASN A 129 -1.04 0.46 8.83
C ASN A 129 -0.44 1.06 7.54
N GLY A 130 -0.64 2.36 7.28
CA GLY A 130 0.01 3.05 6.15
C GLY A 130 1.53 3.16 6.31
N ARG A 131 2.01 3.38 7.55
CA ARG A 131 3.44 3.28 7.88
C ARG A 131 3.99 1.88 7.63
N GLN A 132 3.21 0.84 7.92
CA GLN A 132 3.69 -0.54 7.84
C GLN A 132 3.81 -1.04 6.39
N PHE A 133 2.92 -0.62 5.49
CA PHE A 133 3.02 -0.97 4.06
C PHE A 133 4.30 -0.41 3.43
N ALA A 134 4.66 0.84 3.75
CA ALA A 134 5.89 1.44 3.26
C ALA A 134 7.15 0.99 4.03
N CYS A 135 6.99 0.47 5.25
CA CYS A 135 8.09 -0.10 6.04
C CYS A 135 8.45 -1.53 5.62
N THR A 136 7.52 -2.26 4.96
CA THR A 136 7.75 -3.66 4.59
C THR A 136 8.44 -3.83 3.23
N ILE A 137 8.70 -2.76 2.47
CA ILE A 137 9.75 -2.77 1.41
C ILE A 137 11.15 -2.69 2.07
N ARG A 138 11.36 -3.52 3.08
CA ARG A 138 12.63 -3.92 3.66
C ARG A 138 12.61 -5.43 3.73
N ASN A 139 12.86 -6.04 2.58
CA ASN A 139 13.67 -7.24 2.40
C ASN A 139 13.88 -7.44 0.90
#